data_AF-A0AA38Q5F5-F1
#
_entry.id   AF-A0AA38Q5F5-F1
#
_cell.length_a   1.000
_cell.length_b   1.000
_cell.length_c   1.000
_cell.angle_alpha   90.00
_cell.angle_beta   90.00
_cell.angle_gamma   90.00
#
_symmetry.space_group_name_H-M   'P 1'
#
loop_
_entity.id
_entity.type
_entity.pdbx_description
1 polymer ?
#
loop_
_entity_poly.entity_id
_entity_poly.type
_entity_poly.pdbx_seq_one_letter_code
_entity_poly.pdbx_strand_id
1 'polypeptide(L)'
;MMPLFTYVPLILNFVSVFADSTSSCANTSSLVPFLRAFSSSENDHFYTTSVSEMDNDALLGGVYTLEGVAAFLWSTPQPGTIPLYRLYNQNSTDHFYTMSSDELPEMMAEGWAYDTAPNHTAGYVYPYSICGAAPIYRLFNPTVVDHFYTLDASESQNAVNAGYQDQGIAGFAILPSANGSVVKDPDSAIPNLLPTTVTASPESQITVTPSSSCADNANAVPLLRAFSGSEADHFYTENSTEMSQVLAAQKGYSFEGDAAFLWSTQETSTVPLYRLFSQNLNDHFYTIDANESHEALSLGYANDTDTGIAGYVYPYNMCGAAPIYRLYNPTSSDHFYTMSQAESVSSGYVIEGVAGFALLPSLDGRAQVTTVSASPLLLPASLQPSPTTISMSSSMPAFTTYISTPSSNISTPSNISSNNKALIQSTVSRSSAVLGVSVLVALFD
;
A
#
# COMPACT_ATOMS: atom_id res chain seq x y z
N MET A 1 -57.97 10.03 -53.31
CA MET A 1 -56.73 10.71 -52.91
C MET A 1 -56.20 10.01 -51.66
N MET A 2 -55.00 9.43 -51.74
CA MET A 2 -54.22 8.91 -50.60
C MET A 2 -52.80 9.45 -50.77
N PRO A 3 -52.15 10.00 -49.74
CA PRO A 3 -50.79 10.49 -49.85
C PRO A 3 -49.79 9.32 -49.76
N LEU A 4 -48.82 9.32 -50.66
CA LEU A 4 -47.71 8.37 -50.69
C LEU A 4 -46.58 8.94 -49.80
N PHE A 5 -46.30 8.32 -48.65
CA PHE A 5 -45.17 8.70 -47.81
C PHE A 5 -43.89 7.96 -48.26
N THR A 6 -42.97 8.69 -48.88
CA THR A 6 -41.62 8.21 -49.20
C THR A 6 -40.74 8.23 -47.95
N TYR A 7 -40.31 7.05 -47.50
CA TYR A 7 -39.26 6.91 -46.48
C TYR A 7 -37.88 7.22 -47.08
N VAL A 8 -37.15 8.15 -46.48
CA VAL A 8 -35.72 8.37 -46.74
C VAL A 8 -34.93 7.78 -45.57
N PRO A 9 -34.05 6.80 -45.76
CA PRO A 9 -33.24 6.26 -44.67
C PRO A 9 -32.16 7.27 -44.28
N LEU A 10 -32.21 7.72 -43.03
CA LEU A 10 -31.18 8.56 -42.43
C LEU A 10 -29.94 7.70 -42.13
N ILE A 11 -28.91 7.81 -42.97
CA ILE A 11 -27.63 7.13 -42.74
C ILE A 11 -26.88 7.87 -41.62
N LEU A 12 -26.98 7.36 -40.39
CA LEU A 12 -26.10 7.77 -39.30
C LEU A 12 -24.70 7.19 -39.56
N ASN A 13 -23.77 8.05 -39.97
CA ASN A 13 -22.34 7.73 -39.91
C ASN A 13 -21.91 7.72 -38.44
N PHE A 14 -21.93 6.56 -37.80
CA PHE A 14 -21.21 6.33 -36.55
C PHE A 14 -19.71 6.36 -36.85
N VAL A 15 -19.09 7.54 -36.69
CA VAL A 15 -17.65 7.62 -36.46
C VAL A 15 -17.40 7.01 -35.09
N SER A 16 -17.00 5.73 -35.07
CA SER A 16 -16.51 5.09 -33.85
C SER A 16 -15.20 5.76 -33.48
N VAL A 17 -15.28 6.77 -32.61
CA VAL A 17 -14.13 7.24 -31.85
C VAL A 17 -13.82 6.13 -30.86
N PHE A 18 -12.91 5.24 -31.25
CA PHE A 18 -12.22 4.38 -30.29
C PHE A 18 -11.39 5.31 -29.40
N ALA A 19 -11.93 5.66 -28.24
CA ALA A 19 -11.13 6.18 -27.16
C ALA A 19 -10.22 5.03 -26.72
N ASP A 20 -8.95 5.13 -27.10
CA ASP A 20 -7.93 4.16 -26.73
C ASP A 20 -7.69 4.28 -25.22
N SER A 21 -8.43 3.49 -24.43
CA SER A 21 -8.38 3.47 -22.98
C SER A 21 -7.15 2.71 -22.49
N THR A 22 -5.97 3.13 -22.93
CA THR A 22 -4.74 2.85 -22.21
C THR A 22 -4.82 3.63 -20.89
N SER A 23 -4.98 2.92 -19.77
CA SER A 23 -4.96 3.53 -18.44
C SER A 23 -3.54 4.04 -18.15
N SER A 24 -3.23 5.24 -18.63
CA SER A 24 -1.91 5.83 -18.45
C SER A 24 -1.63 6.07 -16.98
N CYS A 25 -0.41 5.75 -16.56
CA CYS A 25 0.07 5.96 -15.20
C CYS A 25 0.08 7.44 -14.83
N ALA A 26 -0.05 7.70 -13.53
CA ALA A 26 -0.03 9.02 -12.93
C ALA A 26 1.29 9.71 -13.24
N ASN A 27 1.24 11.02 -13.53
CA ASN A 27 2.43 11.72 -13.96
C ASN A 27 3.41 11.90 -12.80
N THR A 28 4.51 11.14 -12.85
CA THR A 28 5.58 11.13 -11.85
C THR A 28 6.33 12.46 -11.74
N SER A 29 6.17 13.40 -12.68
CA SER A 29 6.69 14.77 -12.55
C SER A 29 6.01 15.63 -11.49
N SER A 30 4.93 15.12 -10.87
CA SER A 30 4.19 15.79 -9.79
C SER A 30 4.30 15.05 -8.45
N LEU A 31 5.22 14.09 -8.35
CA LEU A 31 5.64 13.52 -7.07
C LEU A 31 6.36 14.57 -6.23
N VAL A 32 6.21 14.45 -4.91
CA VAL A 32 6.92 15.21 -3.89
C VAL A 32 7.36 14.26 -2.77
N PRO A 33 8.47 14.54 -2.05
CA PRO A 33 8.88 13.73 -0.92
C PRO A 33 7.82 13.71 0.18
N PHE A 34 7.50 12.53 0.68
CA PHE A 34 6.77 12.34 1.93
C PHE A 34 7.78 12.18 3.05
N LEU A 35 7.99 13.26 3.79
CA LEU A 35 8.98 13.39 4.86
C LEU A 35 8.46 12.72 6.12
N ARG A 36 9.31 11.98 6.83
CA ARG A 36 9.04 11.36 8.13
C ARG A 36 9.91 12.00 9.22
N ALA A 37 9.31 12.30 10.36
CA ALA A 37 10.01 12.71 11.57
C ALA A 37 9.40 12.03 12.80
N PHE A 38 10.23 11.77 13.81
CA PHE A 38 9.81 11.05 15.02
C PHE A 38 10.08 11.88 16.28
N SER A 39 9.12 11.86 17.21
CA SER A 39 9.29 12.41 18.57
C SER A 39 9.40 11.29 19.60
N SER A 40 10.58 11.13 20.19
CA SER A 40 10.79 10.21 21.32
C SER A 40 10.20 10.69 22.66
N SER A 41 9.74 11.96 22.75
CA SER A 41 9.08 12.47 23.96
C SER A 41 7.58 12.26 23.93
N GLU A 42 6.96 12.41 22.76
CA GLU A 42 5.53 12.19 22.56
C GLU A 42 5.22 10.72 22.21
N ASN A 43 6.18 10.00 21.60
CA ASN A 43 6.00 8.71 20.92
C ASN A 43 5.06 8.82 19.72
N ASP A 44 5.36 9.73 18.80
CA ASP A 44 4.55 10.01 17.60
C ASP A 44 5.44 10.14 16.37
N HIS A 45 4.96 9.59 15.24
CA HIS A 45 5.55 9.76 13.92
C HIS A 45 4.74 10.74 13.08
N PHE A 46 5.37 11.86 12.74
CA PHE A 46 4.79 12.87 11.88
C PHE A 46 5.22 12.71 10.42
N TYR A 47 4.26 12.79 9.49
CA TYR A 47 4.50 12.69 8.05
C TYR A 47 3.84 13.81 7.26
N THR A 48 4.58 14.38 6.30
CA THR A 48 4.06 15.42 5.42
C THR A 48 4.77 15.51 4.08
N THR A 49 4.05 15.96 3.05
CA THR A 49 4.62 16.40 1.77
C THR A 49 5.00 17.89 1.76
N SER A 50 4.66 18.64 2.81
CA SER A 50 4.97 20.06 2.97
C SER A 50 6.28 20.25 3.73
N VAL A 51 7.33 20.64 3.01
CA VAL A 51 8.63 21.02 3.61
C VAL A 51 8.45 22.12 4.66
N SER A 52 7.61 23.12 4.38
CA SER A 52 7.30 24.20 5.32
C SER A 52 6.64 23.72 6.61
N GLU A 53 5.82 22.68 6.55
CA GLU A 53 5.15 22.11 7.74
C GLU A 53 6.13 21.27 8.56
N MET A 54 6.96 20.44 7.88
CA MET A 54 8.05 19.72 8.53
C MET A 54 8.99 20.71 9.27
N ASP A 55 9.44 21.76 8.58
CA ASP A 55 10.36 22.75 9.16
C ASP A 55 9.74 23.58 10.29
N ASN A 56 8.51 24.10 10.12
CA ASN A 56 7.93 25.10 11.03
C ASN A 56 6.99 24.53 12.10
N ASP A 57 6.45 23.32 11.92
CA ASP A 57 5.44 22.77 12.83
C ASP A 57 5.98 21.53 13.57
N ALA A 58 6.77 20.66 12.92
CA ALA A 58 7.39 19.50 13.58
C ALA A 58 8.79 19.78 14.16
N LEU A 59 9.70 20.34 13.35
CA LEU A 59 11.11 20.54 13.75
C LEU A 59 11.32 21.82 14.58
N LEU A 60 10.50 22.86 14.39
CA LEU A 60 10.61 24.15 15.08
C LEU A 60 10.16 24.07 16.55
N GLY A 61 11.05 23.54 17.37
CA GLY A 61 10.82 23.28 18.79
C GLY A 61 11.73 22.18 19.33
N GLY A 62 12.29 21.35 18.44
CA GLY A 62 13.19 20.25 18.80
C GLY A 62 12.48 19.06 19.45
N VAL A 63 11.16 18.95 19.30
CA VAL A 63 10.35 17.83 19.79
C VAL A 63 10.47 16.64 18.82
N TYR A 64 10.31 16.88 17.52
CA TYR A 64 10.56 15.88 16.48
C TYR A 64 11.98 15.99 15.92
N THR A 65 12.51 14.86 15.47
CA THR A 65 13.75 14.76 14.69
C THR A 65 13.43 14.22 13.30
N LEU A 66 13.91 14.89 12.25
CA LEU A 66 13.75 14.42 10.87
C LEU A 66 14.49 13.08 10.68
N GLU A 67 13.79 12.09 10.14
CA GLU A 67 14.38 10.81 9.77
C GLU A 67 14.74 10.74 8.29
N GLY A 68 13.95 11.39 7.42
CA GLY A 68 14.23 11.53 6.00
C GLY A 68 12.99 11.42 5.12
N VAL A 69 13.19 10.98 3.87
CA VAL A 69 12.12 10.71 2.89
C VAL A 69 11.67 9.27 3.02
N ALA A 70 10.42 9.04 3.43
CA ALA A 70 9.83 7.71 3.61
C ALA A 70 9.06 7.23 2.38
N ALA A 71 8.54 8.14 1.55
CA ALA A 71 7.90 7.80 0.27
C ALA A 71 7.96 8.98 -0.70
N PHE A 72 7.47 8.78 -1.92
CA PHE A 72 7.05 9.83 -2.83
C PHE A 72 5.56 9.72 -3.10
N LEU A 73 4.83 10.82 -2.86
CA LEU A 73 3.39 10.96 -3.06
C LEU A 73 3.10 11.99 -4.14
N TRP A 74 1.96 11.90 -4.80
CA TRP A 74 1.52 12.95 -5.72
C TRP A 74 0.97 14.14 -4.93
N SER A 75 1.40 15.37 -5.26
CA SER A 75 0.93 16.59 -4.59
C SER A 75 -0.45 17.06 -5.08
N THR A 76 -0.98 16.46 -6.15
CA THR A 76 -2.27 16.80 -6.78
C THR A 76 -2.93 15.53 -7.33
N PRO A 77 -4.27 15.51 -7.51
CA PRO A 77 -4.95 14.34 -8.08
C PRO A 77 -4.40 13.99 -9.46
N GLN A 78 -4.02 12.74 -9.66
CA GLN A 78 -3.59 12.16 -10.94
C GLN A 78 -4.53 11.01 -11.38
N PRO A 79 -4.46 10.57 -12.64
CA PRO A 79 -5.21 9.39 -13.09
C PRO A 79 -4.94 8.16 -12.22
N GLY A 80 -6.02 7.58 -11.68
CA GLY A 80 -5.99 6.39 -10.82
C GLY A 80 -5.61 6.63 -9.36
N THR A 81 -5.17 7.82 -8.96
CA THR A 81 -4.82 8.12 -7.56
C THR A 81 -6.04 8.59 -6.75
N ILE A 82 -6.05 8.26 -5.45
CA ILE A 82 -7.02 8.73 -4.46
C ILE A 82 -6.31 9.49 -3.33
N PRO A 83 -7.01 10.36 -2.58
CA PRO A 83 -6.40 11.07 -1.45
C PRO A 83 -5.94 10.10 -0.35
N LEU A 84 -4.76 10.37 0.21
CA LEU A 84 -4.35 9.86 1.52
C LEU A 84 -4.75 10.92 2.56
N TYR A 85 -5.87 10.69 3.25
CA TYR A 85 -6.37 11.57 4.29
C TYR A 85 -5.44 11.56 5.50
N ARG A 86 -5.31 12.71 6.17
CA ARG A 86 -4.57 12.86 7.43
C ARG A 86 -5.51 13.32 8.54
N LEU A 87 -5.60 12.52 9.58
CA LEU A 87 -6.30 12.81 10.83
C LEU A 87 -5.28 13.04 11.95
N TYR A 88 -5.70 13.76 12.98
CA TYR A 88 -4.94 13.97 14.21
C TYR A 88 -5.85 13.80 15.43
N ASN A 89 -5.34 13.18 16.48
CA ASN A 89 -6.02 13.06 17.76
C ASN A 89 -5.25 13.79 18.86
N GLN A 90 -5.77 14.95 19.25
CA GLN A 90 -5.17 15.83 20.27
C GLN A 90 -5.06 15.19 21.66
N ASN A 91 -5.80 14.11 21.96
CA ASN A 91 -5.79 13.45 23.26
C ASN A 91 -4.67 12.41 23.41
N SER A 92 -4.28 11.77 22.30
CA SER A 92 -3.15 10.83 22.23
C SER A 92 -1.87 11.46 21.69
N THR A 93 -1.97 12.60 20.99
CA THR A 93 -0.86 13.19 20.21
C THR A 93 -0.39 12.23 19.11
N ASP A 94 -1.33 11.70 18.33
CA ASP A 94 -1.08 10.66 17.32
C ASP A 94 -1.69 11.08 15.97
N HIS A 95 -1.09 10.63 14.87
CA HIS A 95 -1.46 10.96 13.49
C HIS A 95 -1.88 9.72 12.71
N PHE A 96 -3.07 9.77 12.11
CA PHE A 96 -3.64 8.65 11.37
C PHE A 96 -3.81 8.97 9.89
N TYR A 97 -3.28 8.09 9.04
CA TYR A 97 -3.28 8.21 7.60
C TYR A 97 -4.07 7.06 6.99
N THR A 98 -5.03 7.39 6.13
CA THR A 98 -5.88 6.41 5.45
C THR A 98 -6.33 6.88 4.08
N MET A 99 -6.46 5.93 3.16
CA MET A 99 -7.12 6.14 1.88
C MET A 99 -8.62 5.77 1.90
N SER A 100 -9.10 5.13 2.97
CA SER A 100 -10.48 4.68 3.10
C SER A 100 -11.40 5.85 3.46
N SER A 101 -12.38 6.14 2.60
CA SER A 101 -13.47 7.06 2.91
C SER A 101 -14.40 6.56 4.00
N ASP A 102 -14.39 5.25 4.25
CA ASP A 102 -15.37 4.55 5.07
C ASP A 102 -14.84 4.36 6.51
N GLU A 103 -13.52 4.40 6.70
CA GLU A 103 -12.84 4.44 8.00
C GLU A 103 -12.89 5.85 8.64
N LEU A 104 -13.01 6.91 7.82
CA LEU A 104 -13.06 8.30 8.29
C LEU A 104 -14.20 8.60 9.30
N PRO A 105 -15.47 8.19 9.07
CA PRO A 105 -16.55 8.43 10.04
C PRO A 105 -16.36 7.68 11.36
N GLU A 106 -15.73 6.50 11.32
CA GLU A 106 -15.46 5.67 12.50
C GLU A 106 -14.39 6.33 13.38
N MET A 107 -13.26 6.72 12.77
CA MET A 107 -12.22 7.51 13.45
C MET A 107 -12.76 8.84 13.99
N MET A 108 -13.62 9.56 13.25
CA MET A 108 -14.24 10.78 13.77
C MET A 108 -15.17 10.54 14.96
N ALA A 109 -15.82 9.37 15.05
CA ALA A 109 -16.62 8.99 16.21
C ALA A 109 -15.75 8.69 17.45
N GLU A 110 -14.52 8.21 17.24
CA GLU A 110 -13.53 7.94 18.29
C GLU A 110 -12.74 9.19 18.74
N GLY A 111 -13.02 10.36 18.14
CA GLY A 111 -12.46 11.65 18.55
C GLY A 111 -11.26 12.12 17.71
N TRP A 112 -10.94 11.44 16.62
CA TRP A 112 -10.02 11.95 15.61
C TRP A 112 -10.65 13.13 14.87
N ALA A 113 -9.85 14.12 14.49
CA ALA A 113 -10.27 15.23 13.65
C ALA A 113 -9.45 15.24 12.36
N TYR A 114 -10.01 15.79 11.28
CA TYR A 114 -9.20 16.17 10.13
C TYR A 114 -8.10 17.13 10.56
N ASP A 115 -6.87 16.82 10.17
CA ASP A 115 -5.73 17.67 10.46
C ASP A 115 -5.67 18.88 9.51
N THR A 116 -4.82 19.83 9.87
CA THR A 116 -4.54 21.13 9.24
C THR A 116 -3.93 21.05 7.84
N ALA A 117 -3.58 19.84 7.36
CA ALA A 117 -3.13 19.57 6.00
C ALA A 117 -4.04 20.23 4.95
N PRO A 118 -3.50 20.75 3.83
CA PRO A 118 -4.30 21.25 2.71
C PRO A 118 -5.30 20.19 2.22
N ASN A 119 -6.58 20.55 2.16
CA ASN A 119 -7.70 19.65 1.83
C ASN A 119 -7.83 18.41 2.76
N HIS A 120 -7.18 18.42 3.92
CA HIS A 120 -7.08 17.30 4.88
C HIS A 120 -6.38 16.06 4.31
N THR A 121 -5.48 16.25 3.34
CA THR A 121 -4.74 15.17 2.67
C THR A 121 -3.24 15.33 2.85
N ALA A 122 -2.55 14.26 3.25
CA ALA A 122 -1.09 14.18 3.24
C ALA A 122 -0.52 14.20 1.80
N GLY A 123 -1.31 13.72 0.84
CA GLY A 123 -1.01 13.68 -0.59
C GLY A 123 -2.02 12.79 -1.31
N TYR A 124 -1.67 12.34 -2.51
CA TYR A 124 -2.42 11.34 -3.26
C TYR A 124 -1.56 10.08 -3.45
N VAL A 125 -2.21 8.93 -3.23
CA VAL A 125 -1.66 7.56 -3.37
C VAL A 125 -2.41 6.84 -4.48
N TYR A 126 -1.86 5.73 -4.98
CA TYR A 126 -2.71 4.75 -5.63
C TYR A 126 -3.49 3.94 -4.58
N PRO A 127 -4.74 3.53 -4.88
CA PRO A 127 -5.47 2.57 -4.05
C PRO A 127 -4.86 1.16 -4.12
N TYR A 128 -4.09 0.86 -5.18
CA TYR A 128 -3.60 -0.47 -5.51
C TYR A 128 -2.14 -0.42 -6.03
N SER A 129 -1.44 -1.55 -6.03
CA SER A 129 -0.07 -1.70 -6.55
C SER A 129 0.00 -1.64 -8.09
N ILE A 130 -0.40 -0.52 -8.68
CA ILE A 130 -0.30 -0.27 -10.12
C ILE A 130 0.85 0.69 -10.44
N CYS A 131 1.29 0.70 -11.69
CA CYS A 131 2.22 1.70 -12.21
C CYS A 131 3.56 1.82 -11.45
N GLY A 132 3.97 0.74 -10.79
CA GLY A 132 5.22 0.68 -10.03
C GLY A 132 5.14 1.20 -8.59
N ALA A 133 3.93 1.44 -8.07
CA ALA A 133 3.75 1.80 -6.67
C ALA A 133 3.86 0.58 -5.73
N ALA A 134 4.43 0.80 -4.54
CA ALA A 134 4.63 -0.18 -3.48
C ALA A 134 3.69 0.11 -2.29
N PRO A 135 3.31 -0.90 -1.49
CA PRO A 135 2.45 -0.72 -0.33
C PRO A 135 3.08 0.15 0.75
N ILE A 136 2.27 1.00 1.38
CA ILE A 136 2.55 1.65 2.66
C ILE A 136 1.97 0.75 3.76
N TYR A 137 2.82 0.03 4.47
CA TYR A 137 2.42 -0.73 5.66
C TYR A 137 2.01 0.26 6.77
N ARG A 138 0.84 0.04 7.37
CA ARG A 138 0.34 0.75 8.55
C ARG A 138 0.48 -0.16 9.75
N LEU A 139 1.08 0.34 10.82
CA LEU A 139 1.26 -0.39 12.07
C LEU A 139 0.80 0.46 13.24
N PHE A 140 0.34 -0.16 14.32
CA PHE A 140 -0.11 0.55 15.52
C PHE A 140 0.34 -0.15 16.79
N ASN A 141 0.89 0.61 17.74
CA ASN A 141 1.22 0.07 19.06
C ASN A 141 0.24 0.58 20.13
N PRO A 142 -0.73 -0.22 20.59
CA PRO A 142 -1.72 0.21 21.58
C PRO A 142 -1.13 0.46 22.98
N THR A 143 0.13 0.11 23.23
CA THR A 143 0.79 0.33 24.54
C THR A 143 1.39 1.74 24.65
N VAL A 144 1.94 2.27 23.55
CA VAL A 144 2.49 3.64 23.49
C VAL A 144 1.59 4.62 22.75
N VAL A 145 0.60 4.13 22.01
CA VAL A 145 -0.37 4.87 21.18
C VAL A 145 0.32 5.67 20.07
N ASP A 146 0.97 4.94 19.17
CA ASP A 146 1.71 5.45 18.01
C ASP A 146 1.29 4.68 16.75
N HIS A 147 0.90 5.39 15.69
CA HIS A 147 0.79 4.82 14.35
C HIS A 147 2.08 5.01 13.56
N PHE A 148 2.60 3.91 13.02
CA PHE A 148 3.84 3.86 12.28
C PHE A 148 3.60 3.43 10.83
N TYR A 149 4.16 4.18 9.88
CA TYR A 149 4.00 3.98 8.45
C TYR A 149 5.36 3.81 7.75
N THR A 150 5.47 2.78 6.92
CA THR A 150 6.71 2.51 6.17
C THR A 150 6.44 1.79 4.85
N LEU A 151 7.35 1.95 3.88
CA LEU A 151 7.41 1.12 2.68
C LEU A 151 8.53 0.05 2.80
N ASP A 152 9.32 0.09 3.88
CA ASP A 152 10.33 -0.90 4.21
C ASP A 152 9.69 -2.02 5.03
N ALA A 153 9.43 -3.15 4.38
CA ALA A 153 8.86 -4.32 5.03
C ALA A 153 9.77 -4.95 6.12
N SER A 154 11.09 -4.73 6.07
CA SER A 154 11.98 -5.12 7.18
C SER A 154 11.80 -4.21 8.38
N GLU A 155 11.58 -2.91 8.15
CA GLU A 155 11.23 -1.95 9.19
C GLU A 155 9.86 -2.27 9.81
N SER A 156 8.85 -2.58 8.99
CA SER A 156 7.53 -3.09 9.41
C SER A 156 7.66 -4.35 10.28
N GLN A 157 8.35 -5.39 9.80
CA GLN A 157 8.53 -6.63 10.54
C GLN A 157 9.30 -6.43 11.87
N ASN A 158 10.25 -5.49 11.92
CA ASN A 158 10.95 -5.12 13.15
C ASN A 158 10.04 -4.36 14.13
N ALA A 159 9.13 -3.51 13.65
CA ALA A 159 8.12 -2.86 14.48
C ALA A 159 7.10 -3.88 15.04
N VAL A 160 6.65 -4.86 14.25
CA VAL A 160 5.84 -6.00 14.75
C VAL A 160 6.58 -6.75 15.87
N ASN A 161 7.87 -7.07 15.65
CA ASN A 161 8.72 -7.70 16.68
C ASN A 161 8.93 -6.82 17.93
N ALA A 162 8.74 -5.50 17.82
CA ALA A 162 8.79 -4.53 18.92
C ALA A 162 7.43 -4.29 19.61
N GLY A 163 6.37 -5.00 19.20
CA GLY A 163 5.05 -4.94 19.82
C GLY A 163 4.02 -4.05 19.10
N TYR A 164 4.31 -3.59 17.89
CA TYR A 164 3.28 -3.04 17.02
C TYR A 164 2.40 -4.17 16.45
N GLN A 165 1.15 -3.84 16.19
CA GLN A 165 0.22 -4.65 15.41
C GLN A 165 0.27 -4.17 13.96
N ASP A 166 0.31 -5.08 13.00
CA ASP A 166 0.03 -4.73 11.60
C ASP A 166 -1.43 -4.24 11.49
N GLN A 167 -1.72 -3.29 10.63
CA GLN A 167 -3.07 -2.78 10.34
C GLN A 167 -3.30 -2.67 8.82
N GLY A 168 -2.57 -3.47 8.05
CA GLY A 168 -2.69 -3.58 6.61
C GLY A 168 -2.09 -2.38 5.88
N ILE A 169 -2.69 -2.05 4.73
CA ILE A 169 -2.10 -1.11 3.77
C ILE A 169 -2.85 0.24 3.77
N ALA A 170 -2.14 1.31 4.12
CA ALA A 170 -2.69 2.68 4.10
C ALA A 170 -2.80 3.28 2.68
N GLY A 171 -2.14 2.67 1.69
CA GLY A 171 -2.16 3.05 0.28
C GLY A 171 -0.92 2.56 -0.45
N PHE A 172 -0.78 2.93 -1.73
CA PHE A 172 0.36 2.57 -2.55
C PHE A 172 1.08 3.82 -3.09
N ALA A 173 2.38 3.91 -2.81
CA ALA A 173 3.22 5.09 -3.09
C ALA A 173 4.51 4.70 -3.82
N ILE A 174 5.28 5.69 -4.28
CA ILE A 174 6.54 5.42 -4.97
C ILE A 174 7.68 5.36 -3.95
N LEU A 175 8.54 4.34 -4.06
CA LEU A 175 9.56 4.04 -3.06
C LEU A 175 10.63 5.15 -2.97
N PRO A 176 11.14 5.48 -1.78
CA PRO A 176 12.25 6.42 -1.62
C PRO A 176 13.60 5.81 -2.03
N SER A 177 13.71 4.49 -1.95
CA SER A 177 14.90 3.68 -2.21
C SER A 177 14.50 2.29 -2.74
N ALA A 178 15.45 1.49 -3.23
CA ALA A 178 15.15 0.21 -3.88
C ALA A 178 14.43 -0.83 -2.98
N ASN A 179 14.56 -0.72 -1.67
CA ASN A 179 13.96 -1.61 -0.67
C ASN A 179 12.97 -0.91 0.27
N GLY A 180 12.58 0.34 -0.03
CA GLY A 180 11.64 1.11 0.79
C GLY A 180 12.26 1.84 1.98
N SER A 181 13.49 1.54 2.40
CA SER A 181 14.16 2.21 3.53
C SER A 181 14.21 3.73 3.34
N VAL A 182 13.95 4.46 4.43
CA VAL A 182 13.98 5.93 4.49
C VAL A 182 15.33 6.49 4.01
N VAL A 183 15.28 7.43 3.07
CA VAL A 183 16.48 8.14 2.60
C VAL A 183 16.71 9.37 3.48
N LYS A 184 17.75 9.31 4.32
CA LYS A 184 18.07 10.32 5.35
C LYS A 184 18.45 11.70 4.81
N ASP A 185 18.94 11.77 3.58
CA ASP A 185 19.26 13.00 2.88
C ASP A 185 18.18 13.27 1.82
N PRO A 186 17.26 14.23 2.03
CA PRO A 186 16.16 14.48 1.11
C PRO A 186 16.61 14.88 -0.30
N ASP A 187 17.79 15.50 -0.45
CA ASP A 187 18.33 15.89 -1.75
C ASP A 187 18.90 14.69 -2.54
N SER A 188 19.17 13.57 -1.86
CA SER A 188 19.63 12.31 -2.46
C SER A 188 18.50 11.31 -2.73
N ALA A 189 17.25 11.59 -2.32
CA ALA A 189 16.11 10.71 -2.54
C ALA A 189 15.66 10.76 -4.02
N ILE A 190 15.40 9.59 -4.62
CA ILE A 190 14.95 9.47 -6.02
C ILE A 190 13.75 8.53 -6.06
N PRO A 191 12.65 8.85 -6.79
CA PRO A 191 11.52 7.94 -6.93
C PRO A 191 11.92 6.61 -7.56
N ASN A 192 11.74 5.51 -6.82
CA ASN A 192 11.97 4.14 -7.29
C ASN A 192 10.62 3.47 -7.59
N LEU A 193 10.34 3.23 -8.88
CA LEU A 193 9.14 2.54 -9.35
C LEU A 193 9.40 1.04 -9.42
N LEU A 194 8.54 0.22 -8.80
CA LEU A 194 8.53 -1.23 -9.05
C LEU A 194 8.32 -1.51 -10.56
N PRO A 195 8.87 -2.62 -11.11
CA PRO A 195 8.75 -2.92 -12.54
C PRO A 195 7.30 -3.00 -13.02
N THR A 196 6.90 -2.13 -13.94
CA THR A 196 5.53 -2.10 -14.52
C THR A 196 5.29 -3.16 -15.59
N THR A 197 6.37 -3.67 -16.19
CA THR A 197 6.34 -4.89 -16.98
C THR A 197 7.32 -5.87 -16.36
N VAL A 198 6.77 -6.94 -15.80
CA VAL A 198 7.56 -8.09 -15.43
C VAL A 198 8.06 -8.73 -16.73
N THR A 199 9.37 -8.65 -16.96
CA THR A 199 10.03 -9.26 -18.13
C THR A 199 11.34 -9.85 -17.65
N ALA A 200 11.31 -11.14 -17.29
CA ALA A 200 12.55 -11.87 -17.05
C ALA A 200 13.36 -11.90 -18.37
N SER A 201 14.68 -11.69 -18.29
CA SER A 201 15.55 -11.87 -19.45
C SER A 201 16.03 -13.33 -19.51
N PRO A 202 16.02 -13.99 -20.69
CA PRO A 202 16.62 -15.31 -20.86
C PRO A 202 18.10 -15.41 -20.44
N GLU A 203 18.79 -14.27 -20.35
CA GLU A 203 20.20 -14.19 -19.91
C GLU A 203 20.36 -14.24 -18.38
N SER A 204 19.28 -14.25 -17.59
CA SER A 204 19.33 -14.24 -16.12
C SER A 204 19.49 -15.62 -15.45
N GLN A 205 19.88 -16.67 -16.20
CA GLN A 205 20.49 -17.88 -15.61
C GLN A 205 21.96 -17.63 -15.18
N ILE A 206 22.24 -16.46 -14.60
CA ILE A 206 23.52 -16.21 -13.93
C ILE A 206 23.46 -16.91 -12.59
N THR A 207 24.51 -17.66 -12.29
CA THR A 207 24.77 -18.26 -10.97
C THR A 207 24.83 -17.16 -9.90
N VAL A 208 23.67 -16.85 -9.32
CA VAL A 208 23.58 -16.02 -8.11
C VAL A 208 24.38 -16.76 -7.04
N THR A 209 25.50 -16.17 -6.63
CA THR A 209 26.18 -16.64 -5.42
C THR A 209 25.20 -16.37 -4.29
N PRO A 210 24.73 -17.38 -3.52
CA PRO A 210 23.62 -17.20 -2.62
C PRO A 210 23.93 -16.08 -1.62
N SER A 211 23.21 -14.96 -1.76
CA SER A 211 23.22 -13.92 -0.74
C SER A 211 22.60 -14.54 0.50
N SER A 212 23.25 -14.39 1.66
CA SER A 212 22.73 -14.88 2.94
C SER A 212 21.45 -14.17 3.42
N SER A 213 20.83 -13.36 2.56
CA SER A 213 19.57 -12.64 2.75
C SER A 213 18.41 -13.17 1.90
N CYS A 214 18.65 -14.13 1.01
CA CYS A 214 17.67 -14.66 0.06
C CYS A 214 17.36 -16.14 0.34
N ALA A 215 16.12 -16.54 0.09
CA ALA A 215 15.71 -17.93 0.01
C ALA A 215 16.44 -18.67 -1.12
N ASP A 216 16.64 -19.99 -0.97
CA ASP A 216 17.24 -20.81 -2.02
C ASP A 216 16.19 -21.13 -3.11
N ASN A 217 16.40 -20.61 -4.31
CA ASN A 217 15.52 -20.85 -5.45
C ASN A 217 15.46 -22.32 -5.87
N ALA A 218 16.42 -23.17 -5.46
CA ALA A 218 16.37 -24.61 -5.68
C ALA A 218 15.29 -25.32 -4.84
N ASN A 219 14.82 -24.67 -3.77
CA ASN A 219 13.74 -25.16 -2.90
C ASN A 219 12.35 -24.65 -3.33
N ALA A 220 12.25 -23.84 -4.39
CA ALA A 220 10.98 -23.32 -4.86
C ALA A 220 10.20 -24.36 -5.69
N VAL A 221 8.90 -24.43 -5.46
CA VAL A 221 7.92 -25.32 -6.11
C VAL A 221 6.83 -24.50 -6.82
N PRO A 222 6.17 -25.04 -7.86
CA PRO A 222 5.11 -24.32 -8.56
C PRO A 222 3.84 -24.20 -7.73
N LEU A 223 3.26 -23.00 -7.68
CA LEU A 223 1.88 -22.77 -7.28
C LEU A 223 0.97 -23.04 -8.49
N LEU A 224 0.28 -24.17 -8.48
CA LEU A 224 -0.59 -24.64 -9.54
C LEU A 224 -1.90 -23.86 -9.53
N ARG A 225 -2.34 -23.31 -10.67
CA ARG A 225 -3.62 -22.60 -10.84
C ARG A 225 -4.63 -23.43 -11.63
N ALA A 226 -5.88 -23.41 -11.19
CA ALA A 226 -7.03 -23.88 -11.95
C ALA A 226 -8.20 -22.91 -11.82
N PHE A 227 -9.07 -22.88 -12.82
CA PHE A 227 -10.26 -22.02 -12.85
C PHE A 227 -11.50 -22.85 -13.17
N SER A 228 -12.62 -22.55 -12.51
CA SER A 228 -13.93 -23.07 -12.89
C SER A 228 -14.86 -21.95 -13.33
N GLY A 229 -15.19 -21.91 -14.62
CA GLY A 229 -16.19 -20.99 -15.15
C GLY A 229 -17.65 -21.33 -14.78
N SER A 230 -17.91 -22.48 -14.13
CA SER A 230 -19.24 -22.83 -13.61
C SER A 230 -19.41 -22.51 -12.12
N GLU A 231 -18.33 -22.58 -11.35
CA GLU A 231 -18.31 -22.19 -9.93
C GLU A 231 -17.94 -20.71 -9.76
N ALA A 232 -17.29 -20.12 -10.78
CA ALA A 232 -16.71 -18.77 -10.81
C ALA A 232 -15.70 -18.55 -9.67
N ASP A 233 -14.70 -19.43 -9.61
CA ASP A 233 -13.71 -19.55 -8.53
C ASP A 233 -12.35 -19.96 -9.13
N HIS A 234 -11.27 -19.31 -8.70
CA HIS A 234 -9.89 -19.71 -8.99
C HIS A 234 -9.23 -20.42 -7.81
N PHE A 235 -8.71 -21.61 -8.07
CA PHE A 235 -8.07 -22.47 -7.08
C PHE A 235 -6.54 -22.51 -7.26
N TYR A 236 -5.79 -22.44 -6.15
CA TYR A 236 -4.33 -22.45 -6.13
C TYR A 236 -3.76 -23.41 -5.08
N THR A 237 -2.76 -24.20 -5.47
CA THR A 237 -2.06 -25.11 -4.53
C THR A 237 -0.67 -25.52 -5.03
N GLU A 238 0.29 -25.73 -4.14
CA GLU A 238 1.53 -26.46 -4.45
C GLU A 238 1.31 -27.99 -4.53
N ASN A 239 0.19 -28.49 -4.00
CA ASN A 239 -0.10 -29.92 -3.90
C ASN A 239 -0.72 -30.47 -5.18
N SER A 240 0.12 -31.06 -6.04
CA SER A 240 -0.30 -31.73 -7.27
C SER A 240 -1.36 -32.83 -7.10
N THR A 241 -1.47 -33.45 -5.91
CA THR A 241 -2.53 -34.44 -5.61
C THR A 241 -3.87 -33.75 -5.36
N GLU A 242 -3.87 -32.65 -4.61
CA GLU A 242 -5.04 -31.81 -4.38
C GLU A 242 -5.56 -31.21 -5.69
N MET A 243 -4.67 -30.62 -6.50
CA MET A 243 -5.01 -30.14 -7.85
C MET A 243 -5.66 -31.24 -8.70
N SER A 244 -5.08 -32.45 -8.69
CA SER A 244 -5.66 -33.59 -9.42
C SER A 244 -7.06 -34.00 -8.91
N GLN A 245 -7.35 -33.82 -7.62
CA GLN A 245 -8.66 -34.07 -7.03
C GLN A 245 -9.68 -33.01 -7.42
N VAL A 246 -9.30 -31.72 -7.38
CA VAL A 246 -10.15 -30.59 -7.80
C VAL A 246 -10.57 -30.72 -9.26
N LEU A 247 -9.63 -31.04 -10.16
CA LEU A 247 -9.91 -31.30 -11.58
C LEU A 247 -10.82 -32.53 -11.80
N ALA A 248 -10.74 -33.54 -10.93
CA ALA A 248 -11.57 -34.75 -11.02
C ALA A 248 -12.99 -34.57 -10.45
N ALA A 249 -13.21 -33.59 -9.56
CA ALA A 249 -14.42 -33.41 -8.75
C ALA A 249 -15.71 -33.03 -9.51
N GLN A 250 -15.68 -32.99 -10.86
CA GLN A 250 -16.80 -32.61 -11.74
C GLN A 250 -17.35 -31.19 -11.53
N LYS A 251 -16.65 -30.34 -10.78
CA LYS A 251 -16.95 -28.92 -10.53
C LYS A 251 -16.53 -27.97 -11.67
N GLY A 252 -16.34 -28.47 -12.90
CA GLY A 252 -15.96 -27.64 -14.06
C GLY A 252 -14.53 -27.06 -14.07
N TYR A 253 -13.70 -27.37 -13.06
CA TYR A 253 -12.33 -26.90 -12.97
C TYR A 253 -11.45 -27.35 -14.14
N SER A 254 -10.69 -26.41 -14.69
CA SER A 254 -9.68 -26.62 -15.74
C SER A 254 -8.32 -26.12 -15.26
N PHE A 255 -7.27 -26.89 -15.50
CA PHE A 255 -5.90 -26.53 -15.13
C PHE A 255 -5.38 -25.42 -16.04
N GLU A 256 -4.84 -24.34 -15.45
CA GLU A 256 -4.33 -23.18 -16.18
C GLU A 256 -2.80 -23.07 -16.20
N GLY A 257 -2.11 -23.83 -15.34
CA GLY A 257 -0.65 -23.89 -15.31
C GLY A 257 -0.02 -23.52 -13.97
N ASP A 258 1.31 -23.49 -13.94
CA ASP A 258 2.10 -22.97 -12.83
C ASP A 258 1.96 -21.43 -12.82
N ALA A 259 1.29 -20.83 -11.83
CA ALA A 259 1.02 -19.39 -11.77
C ALA A 259 2.09 -18.57 -11.03
N ALA A 260 2.86 -19.22 -10.18
CA ALA A 260 4.03 -18.67 -9.48
C ALA A 260 4.97 -19.80 -9.06
N PHE A 261 6.17 -19.48 -8.61
CA PHE A 261 7.06 -20.40 -7.90
C PHE A 261 7.36 -19.85 -6.50
N LEU A 262 7.01 -20.62 -5.47
CA LEU A 262 7.08 -20.24 -4.05
C LEU A 262 7.76 -21.35 -3.22
N TRP A 263 7.99 -21.15 -1.93
CA TRP A 263 8.67 -22.14 -1.07
C TRP A 263 7.67 -22.90 -0.19
N SER A 264 7.78 -24.23 -0.07
CA SER A 264 6.88 -25.04 0.79
C SER A 264 7.20 -24.93 2.29
N THR A 265 8.38 -24.41 2.64
CA THR A 265 8.83 -24.19 4.01
C THR A 265 9.37 -22.78 4.16
N GLN A 266 9.33 -22.22 5.38
CA GLN A 266 9.85 -20.88 5.61
C GLN A 266 11.35 -20.81 5.33
N GLU A 267 11.70 -19.98 4.37
CA GLU A 267 13.06 -19.66 3.97
C GLU A 267 13.45 -18.24 4.41
N THR A 268 14.74 -17.91 4.26
CA THR A 268 15.28 -16.59 4.65
C THR A 268 14.51 -15.44 3.96
N SER A 269 14.03 -14.50 4.78
CA SER A 269 13.24 -13.33 4.36
C SER A 269 11.86 -13.63 3.75
N THR A 270 11.34 -14.85 3.89
CA THR A 270 9.99 -15.22 3.42
C THR A 270 8.95 -15.21 4.56
N VAL A 271 7.71 -14.93 4.18
CA VAL A 271 6.52 -14.91 5.04
C VAL A 271 5.49 -15.93 4.52
N PRO A 272 4.61 -16.47 5.37
CA PRO A 272 3.53 -17.35 4.93
C PRO A 272 2.56 -16.64 4.00
N LEU A 273 2.20 -17.29 2.90
CA LEU A 273 1.01 -17.00 2.10
C LEU A 273 -0.14 -17.82 2.69
N TYR A 274 -1.03 -17.18 3.42
CA TYR A 274 -2.23 -17.80 3.98
C TYR A 274 -3.21 -18.19 2.85
N ARG A 275 -3.95 -19.29 3.03
CA ARG A 275 -5.03 -19.74 2.14
C ARG A 275 -6.30 -20.02 2.95
N LEU A 276 -7.34 -19.29 2.61
CA LEU A 276 -8.64 -19.35 3.24
C LEU A 276 -9.72 -19.64 2.20
N PHE A 277 -10.79 -20.29 2.60
CA PHE A 277 -11.94 -20.58 1.73
C PHE A 277 -13.25 -20.18 2.40
N SER A 278 -14.12 -19.50 1.66
CA SER A 278 -15.49 -19.21 2.10
C SER A 278 -16.46 -20.16 1.44
N GLN A 279 -17.01 -21.10 2.20
CA GLN A 279 -18.02 -22.03 1.69
C GLN A 279 -19.34 -21.34 1.26
N ASN A 280 -19.59 -20.12 1.76
CA ASN A 280 -20.79 -19.33 1.45
C ASN A 280 -20.65 -18.55 0.13
N LEU A 281 -19.45 -18.02 -0.15
CA LEU A 281 -19.14 -17.31 -1.39
C LEU A 281 -18.66 -18.26 -2.49
N ASN A 282 -18.13 -19.42 -2.08
CA ASN A 282 -17.45 -20.41 -2.92
C ASN A 282 -16.24 -19.78 -3.65
N ASP A 283 -15.33 -19.24 -2.84
CA ASP A 283 -14.21 -18.39 -3.26
C ASP A 283 -13.01 -18.58 -2.33
N HIS A 284 -11.80 -18.54 -2.91
CA HIS A 284 -10.53 -18.73 -2.21
C HIS A 284 -9.75 -17.41 -2.04
N PHE A 285 -9.40 -17.12 -0.81
CA PHE A 285 -8.69 -15.90 -0.43
C PHE A 285 -7.25 -16.19 0.00
N TYR A 286 -6.30 -15.41 -0.53
CA TYR A 286 -4.86 -15.57 -0.28
C TYR A 286 -4.23 -14.23 0.08
N THR A 287 -3.43 -14.24 1.15
CA THR A 287 -2.77 -13.04 1.66
C THR A 287 -1.51 -13.39 2.46
N ILE A 288 -0.56 -12.45 2.53
CA ILE A 288 0.57 -12.50 3.46
C ILE A 288 0.28 -11.75 4.78
N ASP A 289 -0.82 -10.99 4.83
CA ASP A 289 -1.24 -10.24 6.01
C ASP A 289 -1.96 -11.18 6.99
N ALA A 290 -1.37 -11.35 8.17
CA ALA A 290 -1.89 -12.23 9.22
C ALA A 290 -3.18 -11.69 9.88
N ASN A 291 -3.39 -10.37 9.82
CA ASN A 291 -4.57 -9.71 10.36
C ASN A 291 -5.71 -9.70 9.34
N GLU A 292 -5.42 -9.45 8.06
CA GLU A 292 -6.40 -9.67 6.97
C GLU A 292 -6.89 -11.14 6.95
N SER A 293 -5.98 -12.10 7.20
CA SER A 293 -6.34 -13.50 7.41
C SER A 293 -7.24 -13.73 8.65
N HIS A 294 -6.94 -13.10 9.79
CA HIS A 294 -7.78 -13.18 11.00
C HIS A 294 -9.17 -12.55 10.81
N GLU A 295 -9.26 -11.43 10.11
CA GLU A 295 -10.51 -10.75 9.79
C GLU A 295 -11.36 -11.62 8.86
N ALA A 296 -10.78 -12.20 7.81
CA ALA A 296 -11.46 -13.13 6.93
C ALA A 296 -12.03 -14.35 7.71
N LEU A 297 -11.27 -14.93 8.66
CA LEU A 297 -11.78 -15.98 9.56
C LEU A 297 -12.99 -15.50 10.39
N SER A 298 -12.97 -14.27 10.90
CA SER A 298 -14.09 -13.68 11.65
C SER A 298 -15.34 -13.46 10.78
N LEU A 299 -15.15 -13.22 9.47
CA LEU A 299 -16.20 -13.06 8.46
C LEU A 299 -16.75 -14.40 7.93
N GLY A 300 -16.26 -15.54 8.44
CA GLY A 300 -16.77 -16.87 8.13
C GLY A 300 -16.02 -17.62 7.03
N TYR A 301 -14.81 -17.18 6.66
CA TYR A 301 -13.86 -18.05 5.97
C TYR A 301 -13.33 -19.11 6.95
N ALA A 302 -12.78 -20.20 6.40
CA ALA A 302 -12.01 -21.19 7.15
C ALA A 302 -10.60 -21.30 6.56
N ASN A 303 -9.63 -21.71 7.39
CA ASN A 303 -8.33 -22.17 6.89
C ASN A 303 -8.54 -23.37 5.96
N ASP A 304 -8.04 -23.28 4.74
CA ASP A 304 -8.26 -24.28 3.70
C ASP A 304 -7.11 -25.30 3.59
N THR A 305 -6.12 -25.20 4.49
CA THR A 305 -5.11 -26.24 4.76
C THR A 305 -5.02 -26.48 6.27
N ASP A 306 -4.48 -27.63 6.69
CA ASP A 306 -4.25 -27.97 8.11
C ASP A 306 -3.42 -26.91 8.87
N THR A 307 -2.65 -26.09 8.15
CA THR A 307 -1.81 -25.01 8.70
C THR A 307 -2.35 -23.60 8.42
N GLY A 308 -3.35 -23.48 7.54
CA GLY A 308 -3.79 -22.20 6.97
C GLY A 308 -2.82 -21.59 5.95
N ILE A 309 -1.72 -22.27 5.60
CA ILE A 309 -0.65 -21.78 4.72
C ILE A 309 -0.67 -22.56 3.39
N ALA A 310 -0.59 -21.87 2.26
CA ALA A 310 -0.41 -22.45 0.92
C ALA A 310 1.04 -22.48 0.43
N GLY A 311 1.93 -21.73 1.08
CA GLY A 311 3.35 -21.66 0.79
C GLY A 311 3.98 -20.45 1.47
N TYR A 312 5.23 -20.16 1.13
CA TYR A 312 5.99 -19.01 1.61
C TYR A 312 6.48 -18.18 0.43
N VAL A 313 6.38 -16.86 0.55
CA VAL A 313 6.72 -15.87 -0.49
C VAL A 313 7.52 -14.74 0.14
N TYR A 314 8.20 -13.92 -0.65
CA TYR A 314 8.77 -12.68 -0.12
C TYR A 314 7.63 -11.67 0.14
N PRO A 315 7.69 -10.87 1.23
CA PRO A 315 6.68 -9.84 1.48
C PRO A 315 6.81 -8.62 0.55
N TYR A 316 7.92 -8.49 -0.18
CA TYR A 316 8.27 -7.35 -1.04
C TYR A 316 9.17 -7.78 -2.21
N ASN A 317 9.37 -6.90 -3.18
CA ASN A 317 10.31 -7.12 -4.29
C ASN A 317 11.75 -7.16 -3.77
N MET A 318 12.26 -8.38 -3.55
CA MET A 318 13.65 -8.66 -3.24
C MET A 318 14.13 -9.90 -3.97
N CYS A 319 15.45 -10.08 -4.06
CA CYS A 319 16.07 -11.30 -4.60
C CYS A 319 15.63 -11.69 -6.02
N GLY A 320 15.10 -10.74 -6.81
CA GLY A 320 14.59 -10.96 -8.17
C GLY A 320 13.14 -11.47 -8.26
N ALA A 321 12.39 -11.45 -7.15
CA ALA A 321 10.98 -11.82 -7.10
C ALA A 321 10.06 -10.72 -7.65
N ALA A 322 8.93 -11.13 -8.22
CA ALA A 322 7.93 -10.25 -8.82
C ALA A 322 6.59 -10.34 -8.07
N PRO A 323 5.74 -9.30 -8.11
CA PRO A 323 4.47 -9.30 -7.39
C PRO A 323 3.49 -10.35 -7.93
N ILE A 324 2.72 -10.97 -7.03
CA ILE A 324 1.47 -11.65 -7.31
C ILE A 324 0.35 -10.63 -7.09
N TYR A 325 -0.25 -10.11 -8.16
CA TYR A 325 -1.41 -9.24 -8.06
C TYR A 325 -2.61 -10.03 -7.54
N ARG A 326 -3.29 -9.53 -6.51
CA ARG A 326 -4.64 -9.98 -6.11
C ARG A 326 -5.67 -9.13 -6.84
N LEU A 327 -6.64 -9.79 -7.46
CA LEU A 327 -7.77 -9.16 -8.10
C LEU A 327 -9.07 -9.76 -7.60
N TYR A 328 -10.13 -8.97 -7.59
CA TYR A 328 -11.48 -9.41 -7.27
C TYR A 328 -12.46 -9.00 -8.36
N ASN A 329 -13.41 -9.87 -8.68
CA ASN A 329 -14.53 -9.57 -9.56
C ASN A 329 -15.84 -9.53 -8.75
N PRO A 330 -16.41 -8.34 -8.48
CA PRO A 330 -17.61 -8.20 -7.66
C PRO A 330 -18.89 -8.71 -8.34
N THR A 331 -18.83 -9.16 -9.60
CA THR A 331 -19.97 -9.76 -10.31
C THR A 331 -20.01 -11.28 -10.11
N SER A 332 -18.85 -11.94 -10.05
CA SER A 332 -18.75 -13.38 -9.77
C SER A 332 -18.50 -13.70 -8.29
N SER A 333 -17.95 -12.75 -7.52
CA SER A 333 -17.36 -12.99 -6.19
C SER A 333 -16.14 -13.90 -6.24
N ASP A 334 -15.25 -13.68 -7.22
CA ASP A 334 -14.07 -14.52 -7.53
C ASP A 334 -12.78 -13.72 -7.30
N HIS A 335 -11.83 -14.27 -6.52
CA HIS A 335 -10.47 -13.74 -6.43
C HIS A 335 -9.51 -14.41 -7.43
N PHE A 336 -8.90 -13.59 -8.28
CA PHE A 336 -7.92 -14.00 -9.28
C PHE A 336 -6.51 -13.51 -8.89
N TYR A 337 -5.52 -14.40 -8.98
CA TYR A 337 -4.13 -14.16 -8.61
C TYR A 337 -3.21 -14.41 -9.80
N THR A 338 -2.41 -13.41 -10.15
CA THR A 338 -1.54 -13.48 -11.33
C THR A 338 -0.28 -12.64 -11.16
N MET A 339 0.83 -13.10 -11.71
CA MET A 339 2.06 -12.32 -11.85
C MET A 339 2.10 -11.54 -13.19
N SER A 340 1.08 -11.69 -14.04
CA SER A 340 1.00 -11.05 -15.34
C SER A 340 0.21 -9.74 -15.31
N GLN A 341 0.90 -8.64 -15.57
CA GLN A 341 0.28 -7.32 -15.74
C GLN A 341 -0.83 -7.33 -16.81
N ALA A 342 -0.71 -8.18 -17.84
CA ALA A 342 -1.70 -8.30 -18.92
C ALA A 342 -2.95 -9.09 -18.52
N GLU A 343 -2.86 -9.99 -17.54
CA GLU A 343 -4.02 -10.65 -16.93
C GLU A 343 -4.68 -9.73 -15.89
N SER A 344 -3.88 -8.95 -15.16
CA SER A 344 -4.36 -8.02 -14.12
C SER A 344 -5.14 -6.79 -14.62
N VAL A 345 -5.24 -6.59 -15.95
CA VAL A 345 -6.06 -5.54 -16.57
C VAL A 345 -7.24 -6.12 -17.36
N SER A 346 -7.58 -7.38 -17.12
CA SER A 346 -8.70 -8.06 -17.77
C SER A 346 -10.06 -7.50 -17.34
N SER A 347 -11.01 -7.45 -18.27
CA SER A 347 -12.32 -6.83 -18.04
C SER A 347 -13.15 -7.61 -17.02
N GLY A 348 -13.60 -6.92 -15.97
CA GLY A 348 -14.46 -7.47 -14.91
C GLY A 348 -13.73 -7.66 -13.57
N TYR A 349 -12.40 -7.78 -13.61
CA TYR A 349 -11.56 -7.81 -12.42
C TYR A 349 -11.07 -6.41 -12.05
N VAL A 350 -11.00 -6.15 -10.75
CA VAL A 350 -10.38 -4.97 -10.15
C VAL A 350 -9.18 -5.47 -9.34
N ILE A 351 -8.00 -4.88 -9.52
CA ILE A 351 -6.85 -5.17 -8.64
C ILE A 351 -7.20 -4.67 -7.25
N GLU A 352 -7.01 -5.51 -6.23
CA GLU A 352 -7.16 -5.12 -4.82
C GLU A 352 -5.82 -4.88 -4.14
N GLY A 353 -4.76 -5.55 -4.59
CA GLY A 353 -3.46 -5.46 -3.94
C GLY A 353 -2.43 -6.42 -4.50
N VAL A 354 -1.45 -6.76 -3.66
CA VAL A 354 -0.41 -7.76 -3.93
C VAL A 354 -0.46 -8.81 -2.82
N ALA A 355 -0.71 -10.06 -3.20
CA ALA A 355 -0.77 -11.18 -2.25
C ALA A 355 0.62 -11.64 -1.78
N GLY A 356 1.70 -11.13 -2.39
CA GLY A 356 3.08 -11.45 -2.05
C GLY A 356 4.00 -11.36 -3.26
N PHE A 357 5.28 -11.70 -3.11
CA PHE A 357 6.29 -11.66 -4.17
C PHE A 357 6.96 -13.01 -4.35
N ALA A 358 6.91 -13.55 -5.56
CA ALA A 358 7.32 -14.92 -5.87
C ALA A 358 8.25 -14.97 -7.10
N LEU A 359 8.76 -16.15 -7.42
CA LEU A 359 9.55 -16.38 -8.62
C LEU A 359 8.63 -16.65 -9.82
N LEU A 360 9.05 -16.26 -11.02
CA LEU A 360 8.15 -16.18 -12.18
C LEU A 360 7.96 -17.51 -12.89
N PRO A 361 6.73 -17.81 -13.37
CA PRO A 361 6.46 -18.98 -14.20
C PRO A 361 6.86 -18.77 -15.68
N SER A 362 6.82 -17.53 -16.16
CA SER A 362 7.12 -17.14 -17.54
C SER A 362 7.80 -15.79 -17.61
N LEU A 363 8.28 -15.42 -18.80
CA LEU A 363 8.85 -14.08 -19.03
C LEU A 363 7.83 -12.97 -18.71
N ASP A 364 6.54 -13.17 -19.01
CA ASP A 364 5.44 -12.20 -18.88
C ASP A 364 4.50 -12.45 -17.67
N GLY A 365 4.91 -13.31 -16.73
CA GLY A 365 4.17 -13.65 -15.51
C GLY A 365 2.89 -14.49 -15.70
N ARG A 366 2.63 -15.00 -16.91
CA ARG A 366 1.47 -15.86 -17.21
C ARG A 366 1.70 -17.30 -16.79
N ALA A 367 0.63 -17.95 -16.35
CA ALA A 367 0.66 -19.36 -15.99
C ALA A 367 1.13 -20.25 -17.16
N GLN A 368 1.90 -21.31 -16.86
CA GLN A 368 2.49 -22.21 -17.86
C GLN A 368 2.00 -23.65 -17.72
N VAL A 369 1.56 -24.27 -18.83
CA VAL A 369 0.86 -25.57 -18.82
C VAL A 369 1.78 -26.76 -19.13
N THR A 370 2.99 -26.56 -19.65
CA THR A 370 3.89 -27.69 -20.02
C THR A 370 5.38 -27.42 -19.83
N THR A 371 6.05 -28.39 -19.19
CA THR A 371 7.47 -28.33 -18.85
C THR A 371 8.39 -28.84 -19.97
N VAL A 372 9.19 -27.92 -20.54
CA VAL A 372 10.53 -28.25 -21.02
C VAL A 372 11.45 -27.15 -20.48
N SER A 373 12.09 -27.40 -19.32
CA SER A 373 12.80 -26.39 -18.53
C SER A 373 11.93 -25.31 -17.88
N ALA A 374 10.82 -25.69 -17.23
CA ALA A 374 10.25 -24.83 -16.18
C ALA A 374 11.20 -24.85 -14.97
N SER A 375 12.04 -23.83 -14.89
CA SER A 375 12.79 -23.46 -13.71
C SER A 375 12.35 -22.05 -13.34
N PRO A 376 12.23 -21.70 -12.04
CA PRO A 376 11.79 -20.38 -11.63
C PRO A 376 12.63 -19.30 -12.30
N LEU A 377 11.96 -18.38 -13.01
CA LEU A 377 12.62 -17.25 -13.64
C LEU A 377 12.79 -16.12 -12.63
N LEU A 378 13.98 -15.53 -12.62
CA LEU A 378 14.30 -14.35 -11.83
C LEU A 378 14.18 -13.10 -12.71
N LEU A 379 13.75 -12.00 -12.09
CA LEU A 379 14.15 -10.68 -12.59
C LEU A 379 15.68 -10.55 -12.46
N PRO A 380 16.38 -9.98 -13.46
CA PRO A 380 17.81 -9.72 -13.35
C PRO A 380 18.13 -8.92 -12.09
N ALA A 381 19.16 -9.31 -11.33
CA ALA A 381 19.62 -8.55 -10.17
C ALA A 381 20.09 -7.12 -10.52
N SER A 382 20.34 -6.83 -11.80
CA SER A 382 20.62 -5.50 -12.34
C SER A 382 19.38 -4.72 -12.82
N LEU A 383 18.18 -5.31 -12.72
CA LEU A 383 16.91 -4.57 -12.68
C LEU A 383 16.51 -4.28 -11.22
N GLN A 384 17.47 -3.73 -10.46
CA GLN A 384 17.10 -2.73 -9.45
C GLN A 384 16.21 -1.72 -10.18
N PRO A 385 15.05 -1.30 -9.62
CA PRO A 385 14.10 -0.42 -10.30
C PRO A 385 14.86 0.74 -10.95
N SER A 386 14.83 0.82 -12.28
CA SER A 386 15.59 1.84 -13.01
C SER A 386 15.18 3.19 -12.44
N PRO A 387 16.07 3.92 -11.74
CA PRO A 387 15.72 5.20 -11.16
C PRO A 387 15.32 6.06 -12.35
N THR A 388 14.04 6.38 -12.45
CA THR A 388 13.61 7.33 -13.46
C THR A 388 14.13 8.65 -12.93
N THR A 389 15.28 9.08 -13.42
CA THR A 389 15.97 10.31 -13.02
C THR A 389 15.17 11.50 -13.54
N ILE A 390 14.02 11.71 -12.93
CA ILE A 390 13.25 12.95 -13.02
C ILE A 390 14.06 13.96 -12.24
N SER A 391 14.70 14.87 -12.96
CA SER A 391 15.38 16.01 -12.38
C SER A 391 14.35 16.92 -11.69
N MET A 392 13.97 16.58 -10.46
CA MET A 392 13.08 17.40 -9.66
C MET A 392 13.82 18.66 -9.23
N SER A 393 13.41 19.81 -9.76
CA SER A 393 13.95 21.11 -9.35
C SER A 393 13.30 21.59 -8.04
N SER A 394 13.29 20.74 -7.02
CA SER A 394 13.05 21.14 -5.64
C SER A 394 14.40 21.48 -5.00
N SER A 395 14.87 22.72 -5.21
CA SER A 395 15.97 23.24 -4.40
C SER A 395 15.50 23.39 -2.96
N MET A 396 15.72 22.36 -2.13
CA MET A 396 15.63 22.48 -0.69
C MET A 396 16.62 23.58 -0.24
N PRO A 397 16.22 24.55 0.59
CA PRO A 397 17.18 25.47 1.18
C PRO A 397 18.11 24.66 2.11
N ALA A 398 19.42 24.74 1.87
CA ALA A 398 20.40 23.90 2.55
C ALA A 398 20.27 23.95 4.08
N PHE A 399 20.06 22.78 4.70
CA PHE A 399 19.94 22.59 6.15
C PHE A 399 21.13 23.22 6.89
N THR A 400 20.91 24.42 7.44
CA THR A 400 21.91 25.13 8.23
C THR A 400 21.50 25.11 9.69
N THR A 401 22.02 24.15 10.46
CA THR A 401 21.84 24.07 11.91
C THR A 401 22.42 25.29 12.61
N TYR A 402 21.59 26.32 12.82
CA TYR A 402 21.93 27.49 13.61
C TYR A 402 21.85 27.19 15.11
N ILE A 403 22.90 26.56 15.63
CA ILE A 403 23.15 26.53 17.08
C ILE A 403 23.46 27.96 17.52
N SER A 404 22.44 28.68 18.01
CA SER A 404 22.60 30.00 18.63
C SER A 404 22.33 29.92 20.13
N THR A 405 23.41 29.88 20.90
CA THR A 405 23.35 29.97 22.37
C THR A 405 22.91 31.38 22.79
N PRO A 406 21.94 31.55 23.70
CA PRO A 406 21.49 32.87 24.11
C PRO A 406 22.49 33.54 25.07
N SER A 407 23.29 34.48 24.55
CA SER A 407 24.06 35.39 25.41
C SER A 407 23.18 36.54 25.88
N SER A 408 22.87 36.58 27.17
CA SER A 408 22.22 37.74 27.79
C SER A 408 23.07 39.00 27.65
N ASN A 409 22.46 40.15 27.33
CA ASN A 409 22.95 41.43 27.84
C ASN A 409 21.86 42.50 27.92
N ILE A 410 21.97 43.32 28.96
CA ILE A 410 21.00 44.34 29.38
C ILE A 410 21.40 45.70 28.81
N SER A 411 20.47 46.42 28.17
CA SER A 411 20.45 47.90 28.19
C SER A 411 19.15 48.51 27.65
N THR A 412 18.35 49.09 28.54
CA THR A 412 17.45 50.22 28.26
C THR A 412 18.12 51.51 28.80
N PRO A 413 17.59 52.75 28.65
CA PRO A 413 16.34 53.18 27.99
C PRO A 413 16.46 54.44 27.08
N SER A 414 15.40 54.76 26.32
CA SER A 414 14.86 56.14 26.25
C SER A 414 13.47 56.20 25.62
N ASN A 415 12.64 57.14 26.08
CA ASN A 415 11.22 57.32 25.72
C ASN A 415 10.98 58.00 24.36
N ILE A 416 9.78 57.82 23.78
CA ILE A 416 8.80 58.90 23.54
C ILE A 416 7.39 58.32 23.24
N SER A 417 6.36 59.00 23.76
CA SER A 417 4.92 58.69 23.67
C SER A 417 4.38 58.67 22.21
N SER A 418 3.22 58.08 21.87
CA SER A 418 1.91 58.44 22.44
C SER A 418 0.76 57.44 22.22
N ASN A 419 -0.07 57.29 23.26
CA ASN A 419 -1.52 57.03 23.30
C ASN A 419 -2.24 56.38 22.08
N ASN A 420 -2.90 55.25 22.32
CA ASN A 420 -4.35 55.27 22.52
C ASN A 420 -4.88 54.06 23.33
N LYS A 421 -5.87 54.32 24.19
CA LYS A 421 -6.58 53.30 25.00
C LYS A 421 -7.92 52.95 24.35
N ALA A 422 -8.27 51.67 24.34
CA ALA A 422 -9.66 51.23 24.44
C ALA A 422 -9.72 49.88 25.16
N LEU A 423 -10.25 49.87 26.39
CA LEU A 423 -10.68 48.63 27.05
C LEU A 423 -12.04 48.23 26.48
N ILE A 424 -12.24 46.93 26.22
CA ILE A 424 -13.51 46.27 26.51
C ILE A 424 -13.19 44.93 27.20
N GLN A 425 -13.53 44.83 28.49
CA GLN A 425 -13.74 43.54 29.16
C GLN A 425 -15.21 43.15 28.97
N SER A 426 -15.48 41.87 28.74
CA SER A 426 -16.78 41.28 29.04
C SER A 426 -16.62 39.89 29.65
N THR A 427 -16.97 39.79 30.94
CA THR A 427 -17.07 38.53 31.69
C THR A 427 -18.53 38.08 31.74
N VAL A 428 -18.83 36.87 31.26
CA VAL A 428 -20.08 36.13 31.54
C VAL A 428 -19.70 34.64 31.65
N SER A 429 -19.45 34.15 32.86
CA SER A 429 -20.41 33.40 33.71
C SER A 429 -20.62 31.94 33.27
N ARG A 430 -20.14 31.00 34.11
CA ARG A 430 -20.52 29.59 34.07
C ARG A 430 -22.04 29.43 34.33
N SER A 431 -22.63 28.38 33.77
CA SER A 431 -23.80 27.72 34.36
C SER A 431 -23.55 26.21 34.36
N SER A 432 -23.95 25.54 35.44
CA SER A 432 -23.85 24.08 35.59
C SER A 432 -25.27 23.52 35.68
N ALA A 433 -25.54 22.47 34.92
CA ALA A 433 -26.73 21.64 35.09
C ALA A 433 -26.33 20.16 35.00
N VAL A 434 -26.71 19.39 36.01
CA VAL A 434 -26.45 17.95 36.14
C VAL A 434 -27.78 17.22 36.11
N LEU A 435 -27.89 16.19 35.25
CA LEU A 435 -28.86 15.09 35.20
C LEU A 435 -28.59 14.35 33.86
N GLY A 436 -28.32 13.05 33.74
CA GLY A 436 -28.24 11.93 34.70
C GLY A 436 -28.98 10.69 34.17
N VAL A 437 -28.31 9.51 34.19
CA VAL A 437 -28.81 8.13 33.86
C VAL A 437 -29.07 7.87 32.35
N SER A 438 -28.65 6.78 31.68
CA SER A 438 -27.77 5.61 31.97
C SER A 438 -27.12 5.10 30.64
N VAL A 439 -25.88 4.58 30.62
CA VAL A 439 -25.42 3.17 30.78
C VAL A 439 -25.99 2.15 29.78
N LEU A 440 -25.12 1.65 28.89
CA LEU A 440 -24.93 0.21 28.67
C LEU A 440 -23.44 -0.08 28.39
N VAL A 441 -22.91 -1.14 28.99
CA VAL A 441 -21.51 -1.61 28.87
C VAL A 441 -21.54 -3.12 28.67
N ALA A 442 -20.75 -3.62 27.74
CA ALA A 442 -20.29 -5.01 27.63
C ALA A 442 -18.86 -4.91 27.06
N LEU A 443 -17.78 -5.02 27.84
CA LEU A 443 -17.25 -6.18 28.58
C LEU A 443 -16.94 -7.39 27.71
N PHE A 444 -15.63 -7.59 27.54
CA PHE A 444 -14.94 -8.81 27.16
C PHE A 444 -15.26 -9.97 28.12
N ASP A 445 -15.32 -11.18 27.56
CA ASP A 445 -14.74 -12.43 28.06
C ASP A 445 -14.41 -13.31 26.85
#